data_AF-A0A8J5J4J0-F1
#
_entry.id   AF-A0A8J5J4J0-F1
#
_cell.length_a   1.000
_cell.length_b   1.000
_cell.length_c   1.000
_cell.angle_alpha   90.00
_cell.angle_beta   90.00
_cell.angle_gamma   90.00
#
_symmetry.space_group_name_H-M   'P 1'
#
loop_
_entity.id
_entity.type
_entity.pdbx_description
1 polymer ?
#
loop_
_entity_poly.entity_id
_entity_poly.type
_entity_poly.pdbx_seq_one_letter_code
_entity_poly.pdbx_strand_id
1 'polypeptide(L)'
;GCVRPCSHRASDRTAVKPAAATAGWSTKIINRATTSKCFLTVQIVLEVSMRVRGGSSYDIPPLKKDALIRAGKLPRCISCSAEAMQMSL
;
A
#
# COMPACT_ATOMS: atom_id res chain seq x y z
N GLY A 1 -20.96 -11.40 -35.56
CA GLY A 1 -21.14 -11.35 -34.11
C GLY A 1 -20.64 -10.01 -33.62
N CYS A 2 -21.53 -9.15 -33.12
CA CYS A 2 -21.17 -7.81 -32.66
C CYS A 2 -20.36 -7.88 -31.36
N VAL A 3 -19.10 -7.47 -31.42
CA VAL A 3 -18.26 -7.26 -30.24
C VAL A 3 -18.78 -6.00 -29.54
N ARG A 4 -19.43 -6.18 -28.39
CA ARG A 4 -19.83 -5.07 -27.52
C ARG A 4 -18.57 -4.36 -27.02
N PRO A 5 -18.44 -3.03 -27.18
CA PRO A 5 -17.36 -2.30 -26.54
C PRO A 5 -17.55 -2.41 -25.01
N CYS A 6 -16.54 -2.90 -24.31
CA CYS A 6 -16.50 -2.83 -22.86
C CYS A 6 -16.60 -1.35 -22.47
N SER A 7 -17.62 -1.00 -21.69
CA SER A 7 -17.73 0.33 -21.08
C SER A 7 -16.64 0.43 -20.03
N HIS A 8 -15.45 0.85 -20.45
CA HIS A 8 -14.43 1.32 -19.53
C HIS A 8 -14.97 2.62 -18.94
N ARG A 9 -15.50 2.55 -17.72
CA ARG A 9 -15.79 3.72 -16.91
C ARG A 9 -14.49 4.51 -16.81
N ALA A 10 -14.38 5.59 -17.58
CA ALA A 10 -13.30 6.54 -17.41
C ALA A 10 -13.36 6.99 -15.95
N SER A 11 -12.30 6.72 -15.19
CA SER A 11 -12.17 7.27 -13.85
C SER A 11 -11.99 8.77 -14.03
N ASP A 12 -13.06 9.54 -13.84
CA ASP A 12 -13.01 11.00 -13.80
C ASP A 12 -11.94 11.41 -12.77
N ARG A 13 -10.74 11.77 -13.25
CA ARG A 13 -9.63 12.27 -12.43
C ARG A 13 -9.86 13.69 -11.92
N THR A 14 -11.03 14.27 -12.20
CA THR A 14 -11.39 15.66 -11.90
C THR A 14 -11.98 15.88 -10.51
N ALA A 15 -12.21 14.85 -9.71
CA ALA A 15 -12.82 14.98 -8.38
C ALA A 15 -11.86 14.94 -7.18
N VAL A 16 -10.53 14.94 -7.38
CA VAL A 16 -9.59 14.85 -6.23
C VAL A 16 -9.35 16.21 -5.56
N LYS A 17 -9.76 17.34 -6.16
CA LYS A 17 -9.25 18.66 -5.74
C LYS A 17 -10.08 19.48 -4.73
N PRO A 18 -11.41 19.31 -4.50
CA PRO A 18 -12.08 20.11 -3.48
C PRO A 18 -12.22 19.40 -2.12
N ALA A 19 -12.13 18.08 -2.04
CA ALA A 19 -12.28 17.35 -0.77
C ALA A 19 -11.10 17.55 0.20
N ALA A 20 -9.95 18.02 -0.29
CA ALA A 20 -8.80 18.33 0.54
C ALA A 20 -8.92 19.67 1.29
N ALA A 21 -9.88 20.54 0.92
CA ALA A 21 -9.97 21.90 1.45
C ALA A 21 -10.98 22.08 2.60
N THR A 22 -11.97 21.19 2.75
CA THR A 22 -13.07 21.35 3.74
C THR A 22 -12.92 20.54 5.02
N ALA A 23 -11.99 19.59 5.05
CA ALA A 23 -11.54 18.95 6.29
C ALA A 23 -10.02 18.99 6.26
N GLY A 24 -9.46 20.12 6.70
CA GLY A 24 -8.02 20.31 6.79
C GLY A 24 -7.39 19.06 7.38
N TRP A 25 -6.39 18.50 6.70
CA TRP A 25 -5.66 17.35 7.20
C TRP A 25 -5.23 17.66 8.61
N SER A 26 -5.92 17.07 9.60
CA SER A 26 -5.53 17.20 10.97
C SER A 26 -4.19 16.51 11.04
N THR A 27 -3.11 17.29 11.05
CA THR A 27 -1.74 16.84 11.26
C THR A 27 -1.59 16.46 12.73
N LYS A 28 -2.50 15.62 13.22
CA LYS A 28 -2.39 14.94 14.49
C LYS A 28 -1.06 14.22 14.39
N ILE A 29 -0.08 14.66 15.18
CA ILE A 29 1.28 14.12 15.15
C ILE A 29 1.14 12.60 15.35
N ILE A 30 1.30 11.86 14.27
CA ILE A 30 1.22 10.41 14.30
C ILE A 30 2.48 9.97 15.04
N ASN A 31 2.31 9.29 16.19
CA ASN A 31 3.43 8.79 16.97
C ASN A 31 4.35 7.95 16.06
N ARG A 32 5.67 8.12 16.22
CA ARG A 32 6.73 7.36 15.55
C ARG A 32 6.39 5.88 15.37
N ALA A 33 5.90 5.21 16.41
CA ALA A 33 5.54 3.79 16.36
C ALA A 33 4.44 3.50 15.32
N THR A 34 3.41 4.34 15.26
CA THR A 34 2.33 4.24 14.27
C THR A 34 2.85 4.52 12.87
N THR A 35 3.68 5.55 12.70
CA THR A 35 4.32 5.87 11.40
C THR A 35 5.16 4.70 10.89
N SER A 36 6.01 4.10 11.75
CA SER A 36 6.80 2.93 11.38
C SER A 36 5.94 1.73 11.02
N LYS A 37 4.84 1.48 11.74
CA LYS A 37 3.90 0.39 11.39
C LYS A 37 3.29 0.60 10.01
N CYS A 38 2.84 1.82 9.71
CA CYS A 38 2.25 2.19 8.43
C CYS A 38 3.27 2.02 7.30
N PHE A 39 4.49 2.54 7.46
CA PHE A 39 5.55 2.44 6.45
C PHE A 39 5.90 0.98 6.13
N LEU A 40 6.01 0.13 7.15
CA LEU A 40 6.21 -1.31 6.95
C LEU A 40 5.02 -1.99 6.26
N THR A 41 3.78 -1.55 6.51
CA THR A 41 2.62 -2.09 5.76
C THR A 41 2.76 -1.76 4.28
N VAL A 42 3.07 -0.50 3.97
CA VAL A 42 3.21 -0.03 2.58
C VAL A 42 4.29 -0.83 1.85
N GLN A 43 5.43 -1.08 2.48
CA GLN A 43 6.48 -1.88 1.86
C GLN A 43 6.03 -3.31 1.55
N ILE A 44 5.34 -3.99 2.49
CA ILE A 44 4.84 -5.36 2.26
C ILE A 44 3.83 -5.35 1.11
N VAL A 45 2.89 -4.40 1.12
CA VAL A 45 1.89 -4.23 0.07
C VAL A 45 2.53 -4.05 -1.30
N LEU A 46 3.57 -3.21 -1.39
CA LEU A 46 4.31 -3.03 -2.64
C LEU A 46 4.96 -4.34 -3.09
N GLU A 47 5.62 -5.06 -2.20
CA GLU A 47 6.26 -6.33 -2.56
C GLU A 47 5.24 -7.40 -3.02
N VAL A 48 4.14 -7.60 -2.29
CA VAL A 48 3.13 -8.60 -2.68
C VAL A 48 2.40 -8.20 -3.96
N SER A 49 2.15 -6.90 -4.18
CA SER A 49 1.54 -6.42 -5.42
C SER A 49 2.48 -6.61 -6.63
N MET A 50 3.80 -6.46 -6.45
CA MET A 50 4.78 -6.81 -7.48
C MET A 50 4.71 -8.30 -7.86
N ARG A 51 4.57 -9.19 -6.88
CA ARG A 51 4.43 -10.65 -7.14
C ARG A 51 3.17 -11.02 -7.92
N VAL A 52 2.10 -10.24 -7.81
CA VAL A 52 0.86 -10.43 -8.59
C VAL A 52 0.72 -9.47 -9.77
N ARG A 53 1.82 -8.86 -10.23
CA ARG A 53 1.88 -7.95 -11.40
C ARG A 53 0.86 -6.79 -11.32
N GLY A 54 0.72 -6.21 -10.13
CA GLY A 54 -0.20 -5.10 -9.88
C GLY A 54 -1.66 -5.49 -9.66
N GLY A 55 -1.96 -6.79 -9.58
CA GLY A 55 -3.28 -7.29 -9.18
C GLY A 55 -3.66 -6.87 -7.75
N SER A 56 -4.95 -6.80 -7.47
CA SER A 56 -5.49 -6.44 -6.15
C SER A 56 -5.81 -7.64 -5.25
N SER A 57 -5.69 -8.87 -5.78
CA SER A 57 -5.94 -10.10 -5.04
C SER A 57 -4.62 -10.61 -4.46
N TYR A 58 -4.35 -10.23 -3.21
CA TYR A 58 -3.20 -10.69 -2.45
C TYR A 58 -3.51 -10.64 -0.95
N ASP A 59 -2.89 -11.54 -0.20
CA ASP A 59 -2.88 -11.49 1.26
C ASP A 59 -1.62 -10.78 1.76
N ILE A 60 -1.75 -10.04 2.86
CA ILE A 60 -0.63 -9.37 3.51
C ILE A 60 -0.15 -10.26 4.66
N PRO A 61 1.08 -10.83 4.60
CA PRO A 61 1.59 -11.65 5.67
C PRO A 61 1.68 -10.88 7.01
N PRO A 62 1.30 -11.48 8.14
CA PRO A 62 1.34 -10.80 9.43
C PRO A 62 2.78 -10.66 9.94
N LEU A 63 3.29 -9.42 10.00
CA LEU A 63 4.64 -9.11 10.51
C LEU A 63 4.72 -9.06 12.06
N LYS A 64 3.62 -9.29 12.78
CA LYS A 64 3.55 -9.20 14.26
C LYS A 64 4.18 -7.90 14.83
N LYS A 65 3.89 -6.76 14.19
CA LYS A 65 4.55 -5.46 14.44
C LYS A 65 4.53 -5.02 15.90
N ASP A 66 3.43 -5.28 16.61
CA ASP A 66 3.33 -4.93 18.03
C ASP A 66 4.28 -5.75 18.91
N ALA A 67 4.46 -7.04 18.60
CA ALA A 67 5.43 -7.87 19.30
C ALA A 67 6.86 -7.39 19.03
N LEU A 68 7.17 -7.01 17.78
CA LEU A 68 8.48 -6.46 17.42
C LEU A 68 8.76 -5.10 18.08
N ILE A 69 7.74 -4.24 18.24
CA ILE A 69 7.87 -2.98 18.97
C ILE A 69 8.17 -3.23 20.44
N ARG A 70 7.40 -4.11 21.10
CA ARG A 70 7.63 -4.47 22.51
C ARG A 70 9.03 -5.05 22.73
N ALA A 71 9.55 -5.80 21.75
CA ALA A 71 10.90 -6.34 21.79
C ALA A 71 12.00 -5.35 21.40
N GLY A 72 11.67 -4.13 20.97
CA GLY A 72 12.64 -3.15 20.45
C GLY A 72 13.31 -3.56 19.12
N LYS A 73 12.72 -4.52 18.39
CA LYS A 73 13.29 -5.15 17.18
C LYS A 73 12.47 -4.85 15.92
N LEU A 74 11.68 -3.78 15.91
CA LEU A 74 10.91 -3.41 14.72
C LEU A 74 11.87 -2.98 13.59
N PRO A 75 11.86 -3.65 12.42
CA PRO A 75 12.70 -3.25 11.31
C PRO A 75 12.28 -1.88 10.76
N ARG A 76 13.22 -1.14 10.18
CA ARG A 76 12.90 0.12 9.46
C ARG A 76 12.46 -0.13 8.02
N CYS A 77 13.01 -1.17 7.40
CA CYS A 77 12.68 -1.62 6.06
C CYS A 77 12.58 -3.14 6.03
N ILE A 78 11.70 -3.66 5.19
CA ILE A 78 11.70 -5.08 4.80
C ILE A 78 12.66 -5.28 3.62
N SER A 79 13.26 -6.46 3.52
CA SER A 79 14.00 -6.85 2.33
C SER A 79 13.02 -7.19 1.22
N CYS A 80 13.21 -6.61 0.04
CA CYS A 80 12.48 -7.03 -1.16
C CYS A 80 13.11 -8.30 -1.71
N SER A 81 12.31 -9.35 -1.90
CA SER A 81 12.76 -10.61 -2.50
C SER A 81 13.17 -10.44 -3.97
N ALA A 82 14.15 -11.22 -4.43
CA ALA A 82 14.59 -11.20 -5.83
C ALA A 82 13.47 -11.66 -6.78
N GLU A 83 12.63 -12.59 -6.31
CA GLU A 83 11.45 -13.09 -7.00
C GLU A 83 10.43 -11.97 -7.25
N ALA A 84 10.17 -11.12 -6.25
CA ALA A 84 9.28 -9.97 -6.41
C ALA A 84 9.84 -8.97 -7.43
N MET A 85 11.17 -8.77 -7.46
CA MET A 85 11.83 -7.89 -8.42
C MET A 85 11.75 -8.43 -9.85
N GLN A 86 11.97 -9.73 -10.05
CA GLN A 86 11.89 -10.37 -11.38
C GLN A 86 10.47 -10.39 -11.94
N MET A 87 9.44 -10.53 -11.09
CA MET A 87 8.03 -10.52 -11.52
C MET A 87 7.50 -9.13 -11.90
N SER A 88 8.26 -8.08 -11.57
CA SER A 88 7.90 -6.69 -11.85
C SER A 88 8.43 -6.12 -13.17
N LEU A 89 9.37 -6.83 -13.82
CA LEU A 89 9.95 -6.50 -15.13
C LEU A 89 9.20 -7.25 -16.25
#